data_AF-A0A6V7JU66-F1
#
_entry.id   AF-A0A6V7JU66-F1
#
_cell.length_a   1.000
_cell.length_b   1.000
_cell.length_c   1.000
_cell.angle_alpha   90.00
_cell.angle_beta   90.00
_cell.angle_gamma   90.00
#
_symmetry.space_group_name_H-M   'P 1'
#
loop_
_entity.id
_entity.type
_entity.pdbx_description
1 polymer ?
#
loop_
_entity_poly.entity_id
_entity_poly.type
_entity_poly.pdbx_seq_one_letter_code
_entity_poly.pdbx_strand_id
1 'polypeptide(L)' 'LIVKAKSGTGKPAVFSVIALEMIDLANTSVQAIILAPTREIAIQISEVIKAIG' A
#
# COMPACT_ATOMS: atom_id res chain seq x y z
N LEU A 1 13.02 -2.11 -2.63
CA LEU A 1 12.40 -3.32 -3.24
C LEU A 1 11.82 -2.92 -4.60
N ILE A 2 12.16 -3.61 -5.70
CA ILE A 2 11.50 -3.39 -7.00
C ILE A 2 10.61 -4.60 -7.29
N VAL A 3 9.29 -4.40 -7.30
CA VAL A 3 8.30 -5.48 -7.52
C VAL A 3 7.70 -5.35 -8.91
N LYS A 4 8.03 -6.28 -9.80
CA LYS A 4 7.40 -6.41 -11.12
C LYS A 4 6.44 -7.60 -11.08
N ALA A 5 5.20 -7.37 -11.48
CA ALA A 5 4.22 -8.44 -11.62
C ALA A 5 3.12 -8.02 -12.63
N LYS A 6 2.22 -8.93 -12.98
CA LYS A 6 1.14 -8.67 -13.95
C LYS A 6 -0.10 -8.10 -13.24
N SER A 7 -1.05 -7.55 -13.99
CA SER A 7 -2.34 -7.13 -13.40
C SER A 7 -3.04 -8.34 -12.76
N GLY A 8 -3.74 -8.15 -11.64
CA GLY A 8 -4.49 -9.21 -10.96
C GLY A 8 -3.69 -10.18 -10.08
N THR A 9 -2.43 -9.88 -9.74
CA THR A 9 -1.53 -10.80 -8.99
C THR A 9 -1.35 -10.44 -7.51
N GLY A 10 -2.25 -9.64 -6.92
CA GLY A 10 -2.20 -9.33 -5.48
C GLY A 10 -1.05 -8.41 -5.05
N LYS A 11 -0.33 -7.75 -5.97
CA LYS A 11 0.74 -6.79 -5.60
C LYS A 11 0.30 -5.72 -4.60
N PRO A 12 -0.94 -5.17 -4.69
CA PRO A 12 -1.44 -4.24 -3.69
C PRO A 12 -1.34 -4.79 -2.28
N ALA A 13 -1.72 -6.04 -2.05
CA ALA A 13 -1.65 -6.64 -0.73
C ALA A 13 -0.20 -6.79 -0.25
N VAL A 14 0.72 -7.22 -1.13
CA VAL A 14 2.13 -7.42 -0.77
C VAL A 14 2.79 -6.12 -0.30
N PHE A 15 2.67 -5.02 -1.05
CA PHE A 15 3.27 -3.76 -0.58
C PHE A 15 2.51 -3.17 0.61
N SER A 16 1.21 -3.42 0.74
CA SER A 16 0.42 -2.93 1.87
C SER A 16 0.90 -3.55 3.18
N VAL A 17 1.11 -4.87 3.20
CA VAL A 17 1.69 -5.56 4.37
C VAL A 17 3.07 -5.01 4.71
N ILE A 18 3.95 -4.87 3.71
CA ILE A 18 5.31 -4.33 3.92
C ILE A 18 5.25 -2.90 4.46
N ALA A 19 4.37 -2.04 3.92
CA ALA A 19 4.22 -0.67 4.37
C ALA A 19 3.73 -0.61 5.81
N LEU A 20 2.70 -1.40 6.16
CA LEU A 20 2.14 -1.46 7.51
C LEU A 20 3.14 -2.02 8.53
N GLU A 21 3.95 -3.01 8.16
CA GLU A 21 5.00 -3.58 9.02
C GLU A 21 6.10 -2.56 9.38
N MET A 22 6.29 -1.53 8.55
CA MET A 22 7.25 -0.45 8.80
C MET A 22 6.68 0.72 9.63
N ILE A 23 5.38 0.73 9.96
CA ILE A 23 4.74 1.82 10.71
C ILE A 23 5.07 1.70 12.20
N ASP A 24 5.57 2.80 12.78
CA ASP A 24 5.66 2.97 14.22
C ASP A 24 4.33 3.51 14.77
N LEU A 25 3.65 2.70 15.59
CA LEU A 25 2.36 3.06 16.20
C LEU A 25 2.48 4.15 17.28
N ALA A 26 3.68 4.43 17.81
CA ALA A 26 3.89 5.53 18.75
C ALA A 26 3.98 6.90 18.06
N ASN A 27 4.15 6.92 16.73
CA ASN A 27 4.35 8.13 15.94
C ASN A 27 3.13 8.42 15.05
N THR A 28 2.48 9.57 15.24
CA THR A 28 1.28 9.97 14.48
C THR A 28 1.55 10.81 13.24
N SER A 29 2.83 11.06 12.91
CA SER A 29 3.20 11.75 11.69
C SER A 29 2.98 10.87 10.45
N VAL A 30 3.01 11.47 9.25
CA VAL A 30 2.92 10.72 7.99
C VAL A 30 4.21 9.92 7.78
N GLN A 31 4.12 8.60 7.77
CA GLN A 31 5.29 7.70 7.71
C GLN A 31 5.47 7.02 6.34
N ALA A 32 4.45 6.99 5.49
CA ALA A 32 4.51 6.35 4.18
C ALA A 32 3.73 7.14 3.12
N ILE A 33 4.24 7.15 1.89
CA ILE A 33 3.58 7.74 0.72
C ILE A 33 3.52 6.69 -0.39
N ILE A 34 2.34 6.50 -0.96
CA ILE A 34 2.12 5.60 -2.10
C ILE A 34 1.64 6.43 -3.28
N LEU A 35 2.39 6.39 -4.37
CA LEU A 35 2.07 7.08 -5.62
C LEU A 35 1.36 6.12 -6.57
N ALA A 36 0.22 6.55 -7.11
CA ALA A 36 -0.54 5.81 -8.10
C ALA A 36 -0.65 6.62 -9.41
N PRO A 37 -0.70 5.96 -10.58
CA PRO A 37 -0.74 6.64 -11.86
C PRO A 37 -2.11 7.26 -12.18
N THR A 38 -3.18 6.80 -11.53
CA THR A 38 -4.53 7.38 -11.65
C THR A 38 -5.25 7.39 -10.30
N ARG A 39 -6.30 8.21 -10.20
CA ARG A 39 -7.14 8.34 -9.00
C ARG A 39 -7.83 7.01 -8.64
N GLU A 40 -8.34 6.30 -9.64
CA GLU A 40 -9.05 5.03 -9.47
C GLU A 40 -8.14 3.96 -8.86
N ILE A 41 -6.89 3.89 -9.33
CA ILE A 41 -5.90 2.98 -8.78
C ILE A 41 -5.54 3.37 -7.35
N ALA A 42 -5.39 4.67 -7.05
CA ALA A 42 -5.15 5.13 -5.68
C ALA A 42 -6.26 4.69 -4.71
N ILE A 43 -7.53 4.80 -5.14
CA ILE A 43 -8.69 4.39 -4.35
C ILE A 43 -8.66 2.88 -4.09
N GLN A 44 -8.47 2.06 -5.13
CA GLN A 44 -8.38 0.60 -4.99
C GLN A 44 -7.25 0.18 -4.04
N ILE A 45 -6.10 0.84 -4.11
CA ILE A 45 -4.98 0.59 -3.19
C ILE A 45 -5.37 0.94 -1.76
N SER A 46 -6.02 2.09 -1.54
CA SER A 46 -6.46 2.49 -0.21
C SER A 46 -7.45 1.51 0.40
N GLU A 47 -8.35 0.93 -0.39
CA GLU A 47 -9.30 -0.09 0.06
C GLU A 47 -8.57 -1.36 0.51
N VAL A 48 -7.54 -1.80 -0.23
CA VAL A 48 -6.73 -2.97 0.14
C VAL A 48 -5.98 -2.74 1.45
N ILE A 49 -5.36 -1.56 1.63
CA ILE A 49 -4.64 -1.24 2.86
C ILE A 49 -5.58 -1.32 4.06
N LYS A 50 -6.74 -0.65 4.00
CA LYS A 50 -7.76 -0.65 5.05
C LYS A 50 -8.33 -2.04 5.36
N ALA A 51 -8.40 -2.91 4.35
CA ALA A 51 -8.89 -4.28 4.54
C ALA A 51 -7.86 -5.16 5.27
N ILE A 52 -6.56 -4.82 5.18
CA ILE A 52 -5.47 -5.53 5.84
C ILE A 52 -5.22 -4.99 7.26
N GLY A 53 -5.28 -3.66 7.45
CA GLY A 53 -5.04 -2.98 8.72
C GLY A 53 -5.66 -1.59 8.78
#